data_AF-A0A022RR23-F1
#
_entry.id   AF-A0A022RR23-F1
#
_cell.length_a   1.000
_cell.length_b   1.000
_cell.length_c   1.000
_cell.angle_alpha   90.00
_cell.angle_beta   90.00
_cell.angle_gamma   90.00
#
_symmetry.space_group_name_H-M   'P 1'
#
loop_
_entity.id
_entity.type
_entity.pdbx_description
1 polymer ?
#
loop_
_entity_poly.entity_id
_entity_poly.type
_entity_poly.pdbx_seq_one_letter_code
_entity_poly.pdbx_strand_id
1 'polypeptide(L)'
;NNCYAKAYRLSATTLVPNSAGDVIMNTIHQPEGKKMYGHTWRPQRGGVRGGGGWGSESARALERIERAVVKSQTDILAKGENVSAWKVSQAALLTLQAYSWDSLGFPMQQVPSLFRIMVIEGKVNSFIHCFVGVQRITTLYDLEVAICDSEGVRRFEELELGPLLQHPLVQHYFSVGSDVAEVFKITTQEVISYLGLLIWRNKNITPDDLLDFISKRKKQVKETLCLRIQSLGYAYYFPIVLLFSFLEVDFMKQRHYSEDSLIKSFYDLTKGY
;
A
#
# COMPACT_ATOMS: atom_id res chain seq x y z
N ASN A 1 11.24 16.68 -11.60
CA ASN A 1 12.02 15.76 -10.73
C ASN A 1 11.88 16.05 -9.23
N ASN A 2 10.70 16.51 -8.78
CA ASN A 2 10.36 16.67 -7.36
C ASN A 2 8.99 16.02 -7.07
N CYS A 3 8.77 14.86 -7.71
CA CYS A 3 7.46 14.20 -7.75
C CYS A 3 7.24 13.34 -6.50
N TYR A 4 8.30 12.76 -5.92
CA TYR A 4 8.21 11.95 -4.70
C TYR A 4 7.82 12.77 -3.46
N ALA A 5 8.35 13.99 -3.29
CA ALA A 5 7.97 14.84 -2.16
C ALA A 5 6.53 15.38 -2.26
N LYS A 6 5.99 15.51 -3.48
CA LYS A 6 4.61 15.97 -3.72
C LYS A 6 3.59 14.84 -3.58
N ALA A 7 3.96 13.62 -3.98
CA ALA A 7 3.15 12.41 -3.78
C ALA A 7 3.06 12.03 -2.29
N TYR A 8 4.16 12.12 -1.54
CA TYR A 8 4.14 11.93 -0.07
C TYR A 8 3.25 12.95 0.66
N ARG A 9 3.11 14.16 0.11
CA ARG A 9 2.25 15.20 0.68
C ARG A 9 0.76 14.91 0.51
N LEU A 10 0.38 14.11 -0.48
CA LEU A 10 -1.00 13.69 -0.75
C LEU A 10 -1.36 12.36 -0.06
N SER A 11 -0.38 11.48 0.19
CA SER A 11 -0.58 10.25 0.96
C SER A 11 -0.56 10.48 2.49
N ALA A 12 -0.10 11.64 2.96
CA ALA A 12 -0.06 12.02 4.37
C ALA A 12 -1.38 12.63 4.90
N THR A 13 -2.51 12.39 4.23
CA THR A 13 -3.83 12.73 4.77
C THR A 13 -4.27 11.63 5.73
N THR A 14 -3.71 11.63 6.94
CA THR A 14 -4.16 10.77 8.03
C THR A 14 -5.39 11.41 8.69
N LEU A 15 -6.52 10.71 8.66
CA LEU A 15 -7.69 11.04 9.48
C LEU A 15 -7.33 10.82 10.95
N VAL A 16 -7.33 11.89 11.75
CA VAL A 16 -7.22 11.81 13.21
C VAL A 16 -8.64 11.89 13.78
N PRO A 17 -9.14 10.87 14.50
CA PRO A 17 -10.40 10.99 15.21
C PRO A 17 -10.17 11.80 16.49
N ASN A 18 -10.98 12.84 16.73
CA ASN A 18 -11.09 13.47 18.04
C ASN A 18 -12.46 13.17 18.65
N SER A 19 -12.53 13.15 19.98
CA SER A 19 -13.58 12.59 20.83
C SER A 19 -14.92 13.36 20.85
N ALA A 20 -15.32 13.97 19.74
CA ALA A 20 -16.55 14.76 19.66
C ALA A 20 -17.33 14.65 18.34
N GLY A 21 -17.08 13.64 17.51
CA GLY A 21 -18.01 13.26 16.42
C GLY A 21 -18.14 14.22 15.23
N ASP A 22 -17.44 15.37 15.20
CA ASP A 22 -17.42 16.29 14.06
C ASP A 22 -16.07 16.28 13.33
N VAL A 23 -16.10 16.01 12.02
CA VAL A 23 -14.92 16.02 11.11
C VAL A 23 -14.73 17.43 10.57
N ILE A 24 -13.74 18.16 11.08
CA ILE A 24 -13.33 19.46 10.53
C ILE A 24 -12.01 19.29 9.77
N MET A 25 -12.03 19.66 8.48
CA MET A 25 -10.84 19.82 7.62
C MET A 25 -9.94 20.92 8.18
N ASN A 26 -8.84 20.55 8.85
CA ASN A 26 -7.81 21.52 9.24
C ASN A 26 -6.64 21.49 8.24
N THR A 27 -6.66 22.44 7.33
CA THR A 27 -5.52 22.78 6.46
C THR A 27 -4.49 23.57 7.26
N ILE A 28 -3.35 22.98 7.57
CA ILE A 28 -2.21 23.73 8.13
C ILE A 28 -1.58 24.54 7.00
N HIS A 29 -1.82 25.86 6.99
CA HIS A 29 -1.11 26.81 6.15
C HIS A 29 0.30 27.09 6.70
N GLN A 30 1.33 26.94 5.85
CA GLN A 30 2.62 27.62 6.01
C GLN A 30 3.01 28.31 4.68
N PRO A 31 3.73 29.44 4.74
CA PRO A 31 3.55 30.57 3.84
C PRO A 31 4.21 30.41 2.47
N GLU A 32 3.65 31.13 1.51
CA GLU A 32 4.04 31.16 0.10
C GLU A 32 5.52 31.52 -0.13
N GLY A 33 6.27 30.58 -0.70
CA GLY A 33 7.62 30.82 -1.20
C GLY A 33 7.60 31.50 -2.56
N LYS A 34 8.14 32.72 -2.62
CA LYS A 34 8.40 33.50 -3.83
C LYS A 34 9.14 32.67 -4.89
N LYS A 35 8.69 32.84 -6.15
CA LYS A 35 9.34 32.33 -7.37
C LYS A 35 10.80 32.78 -7.44
N MET A 36 11.72 31.87 -7.77
CA MET A 36 12.95 32.24 -8.49
C MET A 36 13.36 31.13 -9.46
N TYR A 37 13.36 31.49 -10.75
CA TYR A 37 13.87 30.70 -11.86
C TYR A 37 15.40 30.79 -11.93
N GLY A 38 16.03 29.67 -12.32
CA GLY A 38 17.17 29.66 -13.23
C GLY A 38 18.55 29.95 -12.64
N HIS A 39 19.27 28.90 -12.21
CA HIS A 39 20.73 28.90 -12.26
C HIS A 39 21.25 27.55 -12.78
N THR A 40 21.77 27.58 -14.00
CA THR A 40 22.56 26.51 -14.61
C THR A 40 23.81 26.27 -13.77
N TRP A 41 23.95 25.08 -13.19
CA TRP A 41 25.17 24.66 -12.52
C TRP A 41 26.33 24.58 -13.54
N ARG A 42 27.34 25.46 -13.38
CA ARG A 42 28.67 25.25 -13.98
C ARG A 42 29.63 24.82 -12.86
N PRO A 43 30.43 23.75 -13.04
CA PRO A 43 31.39 23.36 -12.04
C PRO A 43 32.58 24.33 -12.07
N GLN A 44 32.77 25.07 -10.98
CA GLN A 44 33.88 25.99 -10.82
C GLN A 44 35.15 25.17 -10.55
N ARG A 45 36.05 25.18 -11.53
CA ARG A 45 37.36 24.52 -11.47
C ARG A 45 38.27 25.37 -10.58
N GLY A 46 38.19 25.14 -9.26
CA GLY A 46 39.11 25.67 -8.25
C GLY A 46 39.93 24.52 -7.67
N GLY A 47 41.23 24.53 -7.92
CA GLY A 47 42.14 23.48 -7.47
C GLY A 47 42.36 23.52 -5.95
N VAL A 48 42.26 22.36 -5.29
CA VAL A 48 42.88 22.10 -3.99
C VAL A 48 43.37 20.65 -3.97
N ARG A 49 44.68 20.49 -3.77
CA ARG A 49 45.32 19.23 -3.36
C ARG A 49 44.85 18.89 -1.95
N GLY A 50 44.24 17.71 -1.77
CA GLY A 50 43.85 17.17 -0.47
C GLY A 50 43.02 15.89 -0.65
N GLY A 51 43.66 14.81 -1.07
CA GLY A 51 43.02 13.52 -1.27
C GLY A 51 42.95 12.71 0.03
N GLY A 52 41.76 12.17 0.34
CA GLY A 52 41.56 11.09 1.31
C GLY A 52 40.84 11.49 2.60
N GLY A 53 39.50 11.53 2.59
CA GLY A 53 38.72 11.63 3.85
C GLY A 53 37.20 11.67 3.65
N TRP A 54 36.72 12.35 2.61
CA TRP A 54 35.29 12.62 2.43
C TRP A 54 34.46 11.37 2.07
N GLY A 55 35.05 10.37 1.41
CA GLY A 55 34.37 9.12 1.09
C GLY A 55 34.11 8.23 2.32
N SER A 56 35.02 8.22 3.31
CA SER A 56 34.90 7.35 4.48
C SER A 56 33.94 7.88 5.54
N GLU A 57 33.84 9.20 5.70
CA GLU A 57 32.91 9.80 6.68
C GLU A 57 31.46 9.68 6.21
N SER A 58 31.20 9.95 4.93
CA SER A 58 29.88 9.76 4.31
C SER A 58 29.44 8.30 4.38
N ALA A 59 30.34 7.35 4.10
CA ALA A 59 30.05 5.92 4.21
C ALA A 59 29.70 5.50 5.65
N ARG A 60 30.45 5.98 6.66
CA ARG A 60 30.15 5.71 8.08
C ARG A 60 28.81 6.32 8.51
N ALA A 61 28.49 7.51 8.02
CA ALA A 61 27.21 8.17 8.30
C ALA A 61 26.04 7.37 7.70
N LEU A 62 26.16 6.93 6.44
CA LEU A 62 25.17 6.10 5.78
C LEU A 62 24.98 4.76 6.51
N GLU A 63 26.07 4.12 6.95
CA GLU A 63 25.99 2.87 7.72
C GLU A 63 25.26 3.05 9.06
N ARG A 64 25.50 4.17 9.76
CA ARG A 64 24.76 4.51 11.00
C ARG A 64 23.27 4.71 10.72
N ILE A 65 22.94 5.41 9.63
CA ILE A 65 21.55 5.64 9.21
C ILE A 65 20.87 4.32 8.85
N GLU A 66 21.52 3.48 8.05
CA GLU A 66 21.02 2.18 7.62
C GLU A 66 20.69 1.29 8.82
N ARG A 67 21.59 1.21 9.81
CA ARG A 67 21.33 0.48 11.06
C ARG A 67 20.11 1.00 11.80
N ALA A 68 19.90 2.31 11.84
CA ALA A 68 18.73 2.90 12.50
C ALA A 68 17.43 2.58 11.74
N VAL A 69 17.46 2.57 10.41
CA VAL A 69 16.32 2.18 9.56
C VAL A 69 15.98 0.71 9.75
N VAL A 70 16.95 -0.20 9.64
CA VAL A 70 16.73 -1.64 9.83
C VAL A 70 16.17 -1.92 11.23
N LYS A 71 16.76 -1.31 12.27
CA LYS A 71 16.25 -1.45 13.64
C LYS A 71 14.81 -0.96 13.77
N SER A 72 14.51 0.20 13.18
CA SER A 72 13.16 0.76 13.23
C SER A 72 12.15 -0.13 12.53
N GLN A 73 12.51 -0.72 11.39
CA GLN A 73 11.69 -1.69 10.68
C GLN A 73 11.44 -2.94 11.54
N THR A 74 12.49 -3.52 12.13
CA THR A 74 12.34 -4.72 12.99
C THR A 74 11.50 -4.44 14.22
N ASP A 75 11.62 -3.26 14.83
CA ASP A 75 10.84 -2.87 16.01
C ASP A 75 9.35 -2.70 15.67
N ILE A 76 9.02 -2.22 14.46
CA ILE A 76 7.63 -2.13 13.98
C ILE A 76 7.07 -3.52 13.66
N LEU A 77 7.86 -4.37 12.99
CA LEU A 77 7.48 -5.75 12.70
C LEU A 77 7.24 -6.56 13.97
N ALA A 78 8.08 -6.40 14.99
CA ALA A 78 7.94 -7.08 16.27
C ALA A 78 6.63 -6.71 17.01
N LYS A 79 6.06 -5.53 16.74
CA LYS A 79 4.76 -5.11 17.27
C LYS A 79 3.57 -5.67 16.48
N GLY A 80 3.83 -6.37 15.36
CA GLY A 80 2.80 -6.84 14.44
C GLY A 80 2.12 -5.70 13.69
N GLU A 81 2.73 -4.52 13.59
CA GLU A 81 2.18 -3.38 12.88
C GLU A 81 2.51 -3.42 11.38
N ASN A 82 1.68 -2.75 10.58
CA ASN A 82 2.05 -2.44 9.20
C ASN A 82 3.28 -1.51 9.14
N VAL A 83 4.23 -1.87 8.30
CA VAL A 83 5.45 -1.14 7.99
C VAL A 83 5.19 -0.26 6.77
N SER A 84 5.44 1.05 6.93
CA SER A 84 5.52 1.99 5.81
C SER A 84 6.86 2.71 5.84
N ALA A 85 7.31 3.16 4.66
CA ALA A 85 8.52 3.97 4.57
C ALA A 85 8.40 5.25 5.42
N TRP A 86 7.19 5.82 5.54
CA TRP A 86 6.95 6.95 6.45
C TRP A 86 7.21 6.59 7.92
N LYS A 87 6.56 5.54 8.45
CA LYS A 87 6.70 5.14 9.86
C LYS A 87 8.15 4.80 10.21
N VAL A 88 8.81 4.03 9.34
CA VAL A 88 10.21 3.66 9.51
C VAL A 88 11.11 4.89 9.47
N SER A 89 10.84 5.84 8.57
CA SER A 89 11.62 7.08 8.48
C SER A 89 11.52 7.93 9.74
N GLN A 90 10.32 8.05 10.32
CA GLN A 90 10.11 8.80 11.56
C GLN A 90 10.80 8.13 12.75
N ALA A 91 10.66 6.81 12.88
CA ALA A 91 11.32 6.05 13.93
C ALA A 91 12.85 6.10 13.83
N ALA A 92 13.40 6.08 12.61
CA ALA A 92 14.83 6.21 12.36
C ALA A 92 15.34 7.61 12.74
N LEU A 93 14.62 8.68 12.39
CA LEU A 93 14.97 10.05 12.79
C LEU A 93 14.99 10.22 14.31
N LEU A 94 14.00 9.66 15.01
CA LEU A 94 13.96 9.65 16.48
C LEU A 94 15.16 8.90 17.08
N THR A 95 15.49 7.73 16.53
CA THR A 95 16.65 6.92 16.97
C THR A 95 17.98 7.67 16.76
N LEU A 96 18.09 8.40 15.65
CA LEU A 96 19.28 9.19 15.31
C LEU A 96 19.34 10.54 16.04
N GLN A 97 18.28 10.92 16.76
CA GLN A 97 18.10 12.24 17.38
C GLN A 97 18.21 13.39 16.35
N ALA A 98 17.69 13.15 15.14
CA ALA A 98 17.69 14.11 14.04
C ALA A 98 16.30 14.71 13.84
N TYR A 99 16.23 15.98 13.45
CA TYR A 99 14.95 16.67 13.22
C TYR A 99 14.44 16.48 11.79
N SER A 100 15.31 16.18 10.82
CA SER A 100 14.93 15.90 9.43
C SER A 100 16.00 15.09 8.68
N TRP A 101 15.62 14.53 7.53
CA TRP A 101 16.56 13.89 6.61
C TRP A 101 17.58 14.87 6.02
N ASP A 102 17.19 16.13 5.81
CA ASP A 102 18.11 17.18 5.37
C ASP A 102 19.24 17.40 6.39
N SER A 103 18.92 17.32 7.69
CA SER A 103 19.92 17.44 8.77
C SER A 103 20.92 16.30 8.81
N LEU A 104 20.53 15.14 8.28
CA LEU A 104 21.41 13.98 8.14
C LEU A 104 22.30 14.08 6.90
N GLY A 105 21.99 14.99 5.97
CA GLY A 105 22.73 15.15 4.72
C GLY A 105 22.45 14.06 3.68
N PHE A 106 21.40 13.24 3.88
CA PHE A 106 21.03 12.17 2.97
C PHE A 106 19.54 12.24 2.61
N PRO A 107 19.17 12.16 1.32
CA PRO A 107 17.80 11.90 0.93
C PRO A 107 17.43 10.44 1.26
N MET A 108 16.16 10.21 1.61
CA MET A 108 15.64 8.89 1.98
C MET A 108 15.94 7.80 0.94
N GLN A 109 15.92 8.15 -0.34
CA GLN A 109 16.13 7.23 -1.46
C GLN A 109 17.57 6.71 -1.56
N GLN A 110 18.53 7.38 -0.92
CA GLN A 110 19.93 6.91 -0.88
C GLN A 110 20.18 5.89 0.22
N VAL A 111 19.20 5.68 1.12
CA VAL A 111 19.28 4.69 2.20
C VAL A 111 18.69 3.37 1.69
N PRO A 112 19.50 2.33 1.44
CA PRO A 112 19.07 1.13 0.72
C PRO A 112 17.83 0.43 1.32
N SER A 113 17.81 0.19 2.64
CA SER A 113 16.67 -0.46 3.28
C SER A 113 15.39 0.37 3.20
N LEU A 114 15.51 1.69 3.37
CA LEU A 114 14.34 2.57 3.28
C LEU A 114 13.81 2.65 1.85
N PHE A 115 14.70 2.72 0.86
CA PHE A 115 14.32 2.70 -0.55
C PHE A 115 13.62 1.39 -0.92
N ARG A 116 14.11 0.24 -0.43
CA ARG A 116 13.46 -1.06 -0.64
C ARG A 116 12.02 -1.06 -0.10
N ILE A 117 11.80 -0.51 1.10
CA ILE A 117 10.45 -0.39 1.68
C ILE A 117 9.56 0.49 0.80
N MET A 118 10.06 1.64 0.32
CA MET A 118 9.29 2.52 -0.58
C MET A 118 8.87 1.81 -1.87
N VAL A 119 9.76 1.00 -2.44
CA VAL A 119 9.48 0.24 -3.68
C VAL A 119 8.41 -0.82 -3.43
N ILE A 120 8.58 -1.66 -2.40
CA ILE A 120 7.66 -2.77 -2.16
C ILE A 120 6.29 -2.28 -1.68
N GLU A 121 6.25 -1.28 -0.79
CA GLU A 121 5.00 -0.61 -0.38
C GLU A 121 4.27 -0.02 -1.59
N GLY A 122 4.99 0.65 -2.50
CA GLY A 122 4.40 1.21 -3.72
C GLY A 122 3.81 0.16 -4.66
N LYS A 123 4.51 -0.97 -4.85
CA LYS A 123 4.03 -2.10 -5.65
C LYS A 123 2.78 -2.73 -5.04
N VAL A 124 2.81 -3.06 -3.75
CA VAL A 124 1.68 -3.68 -3.04
C VAL A 124 0.46 -2.74 -3.04
N ASN A 125 0.64 -1.46 -2.75
CA ASN A 125 -0.45 -0.47 -2.80
C ASN A 125 -1.11 -0.41 -4.18
N SER A 126 -0.29 -0.35 -5.23
CA SER A 126 -0.79 -0.33 -6.61
C SER A 126 -1.54 -1.61 -6.95
N PHE A 127 -1.00 -2.76 -6.55
CA PHE A 127 -1.63 -4.06 -6.77
C PHE A 127 -3.00 -4.14 -6.10
N ILE A 128 -3.11 -3.74 -4.83
CA ILE A 128 -4.38 -3.75 -4.08
C ILE A 128 -5.41 -2.88 -4.80
N HIS A 129 -5.06 -1.64 -5.16
CA HIS A 129 -5.97 -0.74 -5.88
C HIS A 129 -6.45 -1.32 -7.21
N CYS A 130 -5.54 -1.90 -8.01
CA CYS A 130 -5.90 -2.53 -9.27
C CYS A 130 -6.79 -3.76 -9.06
N PHE A 131 -6.46 -4.63 -8.10
CA PHE A 131 -7.19 -5.87 -7.82
C PHE A 131 -8.63 -5.57 -7.40
N VAL A 132 -8.83 -4.67 -6.43
CA VAL A 132 -10.18 -4.30 -5.94
C VAL A 132 -10.93 -3.38 -6.91
N GLY A 133 -10.21 -2.63 -7.75
CA GLY A 133 -10.81 -1.73 -8.74
C GLY A 133 -11.52 -2.48 -9.86
N VAL A 134 -11.07 -3.71 -10.13
CA VAL A 134 -11.55 -4.51 -11.26
C VAL A 134 -12.53 -5.60 -10.81
N GLN A 135 -12.37 -6.14 -9.60
CA GLN A 135 -13.23 -7.21 -9.09
C GLN A 135 -14.44 -6.68 -8.31
N ARG A 136 -15.65 -7.11 -8.70
CA ARG A 136 -16.91 -6.79 -7.98
C ARG A 136 -17.11 -7.64 -6.73
N ILE A 137 -16.68 -8.90 -6.80
CA ILE A 137 -16.64 -9.83 -5.67
C ILE A 137 -15.19 -10.23 -5.53
N THR A 138 -14.63 -10.01 -4.34
CA THR A 138 -13.22 -10.32 -4.07
C THR A 138 -13.04 -10.70 -2.61
N THR A 139 -12.10 -11.61 -2.36
CA THR A 139 -11.76 -12.07 -1.01
C THR A 139 -10.35 -11.62 -0.67
N LEU A 140 -10.11 -11.30 0.60
CA LEU A 140 -8.76 -10.95 1.06
C LEU A 140 -7.77 -12.10 0.86
N TYR A 141 -8.25 -13.35 0.93
CA TYR A 141 -7.43 -14.53 0.66
C TYR A 141 -6.91 -14.57 -0.77
N ASP A 142 -7.77 -14.36 -1.77
CA ASP A 142 -7.32 -14.35 -3.17
C ASP A 142 -6.39 -13.17 -3.46
N LEU A 143 -6.61 -12.02 -2.81
CA LEU A 143 -5.71 -10.87 -2.87
C LEU A 143 -4.33 -11.22 -2.30
N GLU A 144 -4.28 -11.84 -1.12
CA GLU A 144 -3.02 -12.27 -0.48
C GLU A 144 -2.24 -13.23 -1.37
N VAL A 145 -2.92 -14.27 -1.89
CA VAL A 145 -2.33 -15.24 -2.81
C VAL A 145 -1.81 -14.55 -4.06
N ALA A 146 -2.59 -13.65 -4.66
CA ALA A 146 -2.19 -12.95 -5.87
C ALA A 146 -0.98 -12.01 -5.65
N ILE A 147 -0.92 -11.32 -4.51
CA ILE A 147 0.26 -10.51 -4.14
C ILE A 147 1.49 -11.42 -3.98
N CYS A 148 1.37 -12.49 -3.21
CA CYS A 148 2.47 -13.42 -2.95
C CYS A 148 3.02 -14.03 -4.25
N ASP A 149 2.13 -14.50 -5.12
CA ASP A 149 2.47 -15.01 -6.45
C ASP A 149 3.19 -13.96 -7.30
N SER A 150 2.74 -12.69 -7.25
CA SER A 150 3.32 -11.60 -8.06
C SER A 150 4.72 -11.18 -7.59
N GLU A 151 4.99 -11.26 -6.29
CA GLU A 151 6.28 -10.93 -5.68
C GLU A 151 7.21 -12.14 -5.58
N GLY A 152 6.73 -13.35 -5.93
CA GLY A 152 7.51 -14.58 -5.88
C GLY A 152 7.81 -15.05 -4.44
N VAL A 153 6.96 -14.69 -3.48
CA VAL A 153 7.07 -15.08 -2.07
C VAL A 153 6.00 -16.11 -1.71
N ARG A 154 6.23 -16.92 -0.66
CA ARG A 154 5.23 -17.92 -0.25
C ARG A 154 4.19 -17.38 0.71
N ARG A 155 4.56 -16.35 1.48
CA ARG A 155 3.73 -15.72 2.50
C ARG A 155 3.96 -14.22 2.50
N PHE A 156 2.92 -13.47 2.85
CA PHE A 156 2.98 -12.01 2.82
C PHE A 156 4.04 -11.45 3.77
N GLU A 157 4.31 -12.12 4.90
CA GLU A 157 5.31 -11.68 5.88
C GLU A 157 6.73 -11.63 5.31
N GLU A 158 7.03 -12.38 4.25
CA GLU A 158 8.33 -12.37 3.56
C GLU A 158 8.59 -11.03 2.85
N LEU A 159 7.56 -10.21 2.64
CA LEU A 159 7.69 -8.84 2.12
C LEU A 159 8.18 -7.84 3.17
N GLU A 160 8.21 -8.24 4.44
CA GLU A 160 8.60 -7.40 5.58
C GLU A 160 7.78 -6.10 5.72
N LEU A 161 6.52 -6.16 5.26
CA LEU A 161 5.54 -5.07 5.40
C LEU A 161 4.65 -5.22 6.64
N GLY A 162 4.84 -6.28 7.43
CA GLY A 162 3.93 -6.67 8.52
C GLY A 162 2.74 -7.50 8.02
N PRO A 163 1.77 -7.82 8.89
CA PRO A 163 0.61 -8.64 8.49
C PRO A 163 -0.31 -7.90 7.52
N LEU A 164 -0.82 -8.60 6.49
CA LEU A 164 -1.69 -8.00 5.48
C LEU A 164 -2.97 -7.37 6.07
N LEU A 165 -3.51 -7.95 7.15
CA LEU A 165 -4.68 -7.42 7.87
C LEU A 165 -4.45 -6.03 8.48
N GLN A 166 -3.20 -5.67 8.76
CA GLN A 166 -2.81 -4.36 9.27
C GLN A 166 -2.57 -3.33 8.16
N HIS A 167 -2.62 -3.76 6.90
CA HIS A 167 -2.39 -2.89 5.77
C HIS A 167 -3.55 -1.88 5.61
N PRO A 168 -3.28 -0.56 5.54
CA PRO A 168 -4.31 0.47 5.53
C PRO A 168 -5.36 0.31 4.41
N LEU A 169 -4.92 -0.05 3.21
CA LEU A 169 -5.85 -0.29 2.09
C LEU A 169 -6.73 -1.54 2.31
N VAL A 170 -6.22 -2.56 3.00
CA VAL A 170 -7.00 -3.77 3.30
C VAL A 170 -8.09 -3.43 4.30
N GLN A 171 -7.74 -2.71 5.38
CA GLN A 171 -8.71 -2.23 6.36
C GLN A 171 -9.78 -1.35 5.70
N HIS A 172 -9.38 -0.51 4.75
CA HIS A 172 -10.30 0.35 4.01
C HIS A 172 -11.25 -0.41 3.07
N TYR A 173 -10.74 -1.39 2.32
CA TYR A 173 -11.53 -2.07 1.28
C TYR A 173 -12.36 -3.26 1.78
N PHE A 174 -11.91 -3.94 2.83
CA PHE A 174 -12.51 -5.19 3.30
C PHE A 174 -13.20 -5.08 4.66
N SER A 175 -13.19 -3.89 5.29
CA SER A 175 -13.85 -3.63 6.58
C SER A 175 -13.56 -4.70 7.64
N VAL A 176 -12.28 -5.06 7.75
CA VAL A 176 -11.79 -6.16 8.61
C VAL A 176 -12.12 -5.86 10.08
N GLY A 177 -12.71 -6.84 10.78
CA GLY A 177 -12.96 -6.77 12.23
C GLY A 177 -11.65 -6.69 13.03
N SER A 178 -11.66 -5.94 14.15
CA SER A 178 -10.47 -5.76 15.00
C SER A 178 -10.01 -7.04 15.72
N ASP A 179 -10.86 -8.07 15.73
CA ASP A 179 -10.65 -9.39 16.33
C ASP A 179 -10.11 -10.44 15.34
N VAL A 180 -9.98 -10.08 14.06
CA VAL A 180 -9.48 -10.99 13.02
C VAL A 180 -7.96 -11.09 13.12
N ALA A 181 -7.47 -12.25 13.55
CA ALA A 181 -6.04 -12.53 13.65
C ALA A 181 -5.42 -13.07 12.34
N GLU A 182 -6.23 -13.75 11.51
CA GLU A 182 -5.77 -14.43 10.30
C GLU A 182 -6.75 -14.22 9.15
N VAL A 183 -6.22 -14.21 7.92
CA VAL A 183 -7.03 -14.11 6.70
C VAL A 183 -7.88 -15.37 6.55
N PHE A 184 -9.20 -15.21 6.54
CA PHE A 184 -10.11 -16.33 6.36
C PHE A 184 -9.97 -16.93 4.95
N LYS A 185 -9.68 -18.23 4.89
CA LYS A 185 -9.45 -18.96 3.64
C LYS A 185 -10.76 -19.26 2.92
N ILE A 186 -11.22 -18.29 2.14
CA ILE A 186 -12.34 -18.42 1.21
C ILE A 186 -11.95 -17.82 -0.15
N THR A 187 -12.17 -18.57 -1.21
CA THR A 187 -11.87 -18.12 -2.57
C THR A 187 -13.05 -17.38 -3.17
N THR A 188 -12.78 -16.48 -4.12
CA THR A 188 -13.79 -15.78 -4.91
C THR A 188 -14.64 -16.79 -5.68
N GLN A 189 -14.06 -17.89 -6.16
CA GLN A 189 -14.78 -18.97 -6.82
C GLN A 189 -15.81 -19.65 -5.90
N GLU A 190 -15.47 -19.89 -4.63
CA GLU A 190 -16.43 -20.39 -3.63
C GLU A 190 -17.56 -19.38 -3.40
N VAL A 191 -17.25 -18.09 -3.27
CA VAL A 191 -18.25 -17.03 -3.08
C VAL A 191 -19.20 -16.94 -4.28
N ILE A 192 -18.68 -16.99 -5.51
CA ILE A 192 -19.48 -17.00 -6.74
C ILE A 192 -20.37 -18.24 -6.80
N SER A 193 -19.86 -19.40 -6.37
CA SER A 193 -20.66 -20.64 -6.30
C SER A 193 -21.84 -20.49 -5.33
N TYR A 194 -21.63 -19.85 -4.19
CA TYR A 194 -22.70 -19.54 -3.24
C TYR A 194 -23.71 -18.53 -3.79
N LEU A 195 -23.24 -17.50 -4.51
CA LEU A 195 -24.11 -16.56 -5.21
C LEU A 195 -24.99 -17.28 -6.25
N GLY A 196 -24.41 -18.19 -7.05
CA GLY A 196 -25.18 -18.97 -8.02
C GLY A 196 -26.29 -19.83 -7.38
N LEU A 197 -26.00 -20.44 -6.22
CA LEU A 197 -27.01 -21.20 -5.46
C LEU A 197 -28.15 -20.32 -4.94
N LEU A 198 -27.84 -19.09 -4.52
CA LEU A 198 -28.87 -18.15 -4.09
C LEU A 198 -29.71 -17.68 -5.27
N ILE A 199 -29.08 -17.30 -6.40
CA ILE A 199 -29.78 -16.79 -7.59
C ILE A 199 -30.76 -17.83 -8.14
N TRP A 200 -30.39 -19.11 -8.08
CA TRP A 200 -31.27 -20.21 -8.47
C TRP A 200 -32.53 -20.30 -7.58
N ARG A 201 -32.45 -19.88 -6.31
CA ARG A 201 -33.56 -19.91 -5.34
C ARG A 201 -34.36 -18.62 -5.30
N ASN A 202 -33.74 -17.46 -5.50
CA ASN A 202 -34.35 -16.14 -5.39
C ASN A 202 -33.74 -15.19 -6.43
N LYS A 203 -34.56 -14.41 -7.12
CA LYS A 203 -34.10 -13.51 -8.19
C LYS A 203 -33.49 -12.21 -7.67
N ASN A 204 -33.78 -11.81 -6.43
CA ASN A 204 -33.31 -10.56 -5.84
C ASN A 204 -32.46 -10.87 -4.60
N ILE A 205 -31.14 -10.84 -4.74
CA ILE A 205 -30.18 -11.11 -3.64
C ILE A 205 -29.32 -9.88 -3.44
N THR A 206 -29.31 -9.37 -2.23
CA THR A 206 -28.44 -8.28 -1.79
C THR A 206 -27.06 -8.83 -1.39
N PRO A 207 -26.02 -7.97 -1.34
CA PRO A 207 -24.73 -8.36 -0.77
C PRO A 207 -24.85 -8.95 0.65
N ASP A 208 -25.74 -8.41 1.48
CA ASP A 208 -25.97 -8.87 2.85
C ASP A 208 -26.56 -10.28 2.90
N ASP A 209 -27.49 -10.61 1.99
CA ASP A 209 -28.05 -11.97 1.89
C ASP A 209 -26.98 -13.00 1.56
N LEU A 210 -26.04 -12.65 0.68
CA LEU A 210 -24.91 -13.50 0.33
C LEU A 210 -23.97 -13.68 1.54
N LEU A 211 -23.63 -12.59 2.23
CA LEU A 211 -22.81 -12.65 3.44
C LEU A 211 -23.47 -13.50 4.54
N ASP A 212 -24.78 -13.34 4.76
CA ASP A 212 -25.55 -14.16 5.72
C ASP A 212 -25.52 -15.64 5.37
N PHE A 213 -25.69 -15.95 4.08
CA PHE A 213 -25.65 -17.33 3.62
C PHE A 213 -24.27 -17.97 3.83
N ILE A 214 -23.20 -17.24 3.52
CA ILE A 214 -21.82 -17.72 3.70
C ILE A 214 -21.51 -17.86 5.19
N SER A 215 -21.83 -16.86 5.99
CA SER A 215 -21.67 -16.86 7.45
C SER A 215 -22.33 -18.09 8.08
N LYS A 216 -23.60 -18.36 7.74
CA LYS A 216 -24.34 -19.54 8.23
C LYS A 216 -23.70 -20.85 7.79
N ARG A 217 -23.23 -20.93 6.54
CA ARG A 217 -22.67 -22.17 5.97
C ARG A 217 -21.26 -22.46 6.47
N LYS A 218 -20.44 -21.43 6.67
CA LYS A 218 -19.07 -21.53 7.20
C LYS A 218 -19.03 -21.47 8.73
N LYS A 219 -20.15 -21.17 9.40
CA LYS A 219 -20.27 -20.94 10.85
C LYS A 219 -19.29 -19.86 11.33
N GLN A 220 -19.20 -18.78 10.56
CA GLN A 220 -18.30 -17.66 10.80
C GLN A 220 -19.10 -16.38 10.96
N VAL A 221 -18.54 -15.42 11.70
CA VAL A 221 -19.10 -14.07 11.83
C VAL A 221 -18.86 -13.32 10.51
N LYS A 222 -19.74 -12.38 10.13
CA LYS A 222 -19.69 -11.75 8.79
C LYS A 222 -18.39 -10.97 8.61
N GLU A 223 -17.98 -10.27 9.66
CA GLU A 223 -16.83 -9.39 9.75
C GLU A 223 -15.50 -10.15 9.67
N THR A 224 -15.49 -11.46 9.94
CA THR A 224 -14.30 -12.31 9.86
C THR A 224 -14.08 -12.90 8.47
N LEU A 225 -15.08 -12.84 7.57
CA LEU A 225 -14.99 -13.41 6.23
C LEU A 225 -14.04 -12.64 5.30
N CYS A 226 -13.69 -11.39 5.64
CA CYS A 226 -12.79 -10.53 4.86
C CYS A 226 -13.18 -10.46 3.37
N LEU A 227 -14.47 -10.20 3.12
CA LEU A 227 -15.07 -10.16 1.80
C LEU A 227 -15.39 -8.73 1.39
N ARG A 228 -15.13 -8.41 0.12
CA ARG A 228 -15.62 -7.18 -0.50
C ARG A 228 -16.57 -7.53 -1.63
N ILE A 229 -17.82 -7.11 -1.45
CA ILE A 229 -18.89 -7.29 -2.43
C ILE A 229 -19.42 -5.90 -2.79
N GLN A 230 -19.12 -5.44 -3.99
CA GLN A 230 -19.76 -4.26 -4.55
C GLN A 230 -21.15 -4.60 -5.07
N SER A 231 -22.04 -3.61 -5.11
CA SER A 231 -23.42 -3.76 -5.62
C SER A 231 -23.45 -4.65 -6.85
N LEU A 232 -24.21 -5.74 -6.79
CA LEU A 232 -24.41 -6.69 -7.87
C LEU A 232 -25.54 -6.13 -8.74
N GLY A 233 -25.25 -5.16 -9.59
CA GLY A 233 -26.25 -4.61 -10.51
C GLY A 233 -26.79 -5.74 -11.40
N TYR A 234 -28.00 -6.24 -11.12
CA TYR A 234 -28.61 -7.30 -11.91
C TYR A 234 -29.08 -6.74 -13.25
N ALA A 235 -28.40 -7.13 -14.32
CA ALA A 235 -28.99 -7.76 -15.49
C ALA A 235 -27.89 -8.07 -16.52
N TYR A 236 -27.78 -9.33 -16.98
CA TYR A 236 -27.06 -9.79 -18.18
C TYR A 236 -25.53 -10.06 -18.16
N TYR A 237 -24.87 -10.31 -17.03
CA TYR A 237 -23.42 -10.58 -17.06
C TYR A 237 -22.91 -11.80 -16.28
N PHE A 238 -23.73 -12.83 -16.01
CA PHE A 238 -23.24 -14.08 -15.41
C PHE A 238 -22.07 -14.74 -16.19
N PRO A 239 -22.12 -14.85 -17.54
CA PRO A 239 -20.96 -15.38 -18.27
C PRO A 239 -19.79 -14.39 -18.35
N ILE A 240 -20.03 -13.08 -18.26
CA ILE A 240 -18.97 -12.06 -18.37
C ILE A 240 -18.22 -11.89 -17.06
N VAL A 241 -18.87 -11.98 -15.90
CA VAL A 241 -18.20 -11.99 -14.58
C VAL A 241 -17.30 -13.24 -14.46
N LEU A 242 -17.76 -14.40 -14.93
CA LEU A 242 -16.96 -15.63 -14.96
C LEU A 242 -15.81 -15.58 -15.99
N LEU A 243 -16.00 -14.98 -17.17
CA LEU A 243 -14.92 -14.79 -18.16
C LEU A 243 -13.88 -13.75 -17.70
N PHE A 244 -14.32 -12.64 -17.08
CA PHE A 244 -13.43 -11.58 -16.60
C PHE A 244 -12.53 -12.08 -15.46
N SER A 245 -13.09 -12.79 -14.48
CA SER A 245 -12.32 -13.36 -13.37
C SER A 245 -11.19 -14.30 -13.83
N PHE A 246 -11.36 -15.00 -14.96
CA PHE A 246 -10.33 -15.87 -15.54
C PHE A 246 -9.29 -15.12 -16.40
N LEU A 247 -9.66 -14.05 -17.10
CA LEU A 247 -8.76 -13.25 -17.95
C LEU A 247 -7.92 -12.23 -17.16
N GLU A 248 -8.38 -11.79 -15.99
CA GLU A 248 -7.74 -10.69 -15.23
C GLU A 248 -6.45 -11.07 -14.51
N VAL A 249 -6.38 -12.29 -13.97
CA VAL A 249 -5.19 -12.76 -13.26
C VAL A 249 -4.02 -12.92 -14.24
N ASP A 250 -4.31 -13.33 -15.47
CA ASP A 250 -3.30 -13.41 -16.54
C ASP A 250 -2.91 -12.02 -17.08
N PHE A 251 -3.83 -11.05 -17.14
CA PHE A 251 -3.51 -9.68 -17.54
C PHE A 251 -2.59 -8.97 -16.53
N MET A 252 -2.78 -9.23 -15.23
CA MET A 252 -1.91 -8.74 -14.16
C MET A 252 -0.55 -9.47 -14.15
N LYS A 253 -0.51 -10.76 -14.50
CA LYS A 253 0.73 -11.55 -14.63
C LYS A 253 1.56 -11.23 -15.87
N GLN A 254 0.96 -10.82 -16.98
CA GLN A 254 1.66 -10.62 -18.26
C GLN A 254 2.41 -9.28 -18.38
N ARG A 255 2.16 -8.29 -17.50
CA ARG A 255 3.02 -7.11 -17.45
C ARG A 255 4.15 -7.33 -16.47
N HIS A 256 5.35 -7.53 -17.00
CA HIS A 256 6.52 -6.94 -16.38
C HIS A 256 6.21 -5.44 -16.19
N TYR A 257 5.81 -5.07 -14.97
CA TYR A 257 5.63 -3.67 -14.60
C TYR A 257 7.01 -3.00 -14.68
N SER A 258 7.32 -2.44 -15.84
CA SER A 258 8.38 -1.44 -15.97
C SER A 258 8.03 -0.29 -15.03
N GLU A 259 9.01 0.19 -14.27
CA GLU A 259 8.89 1.29 -13.30
C GLU A 259 8.17 2.52 -13.90
N ASP A 260 8.33 2.75 -15.21
CA ASP A 260 7.68 3.84 -15.95
C ASP A 260 6.15 3.71 -16.05
N SER A 261 5.63 2.47 -16.07
CA SER A 261 4.18 2.22 -16.17
C SER A 261 3.46 2.50 -14.83
N LEU A 262 4.13 2.34 -13.69
CA LEU A 262 3.58 2.64 -12.37
C LEU A 262 3.47 4.16 -12.17
N ILE A 263 4.49 4.91 -12.59
CA ILE A 263 4.50 6.38 -12.53
C ILE A 263 3.39 6.95 -13.42
N LYS A 264 3.17 6.37 -14.61
CA LYS A 264 2.11 6.80 -15.53
C LYS A 264 0.71 6.47 -15.01
N SER A 265 0.49 5.28 -14.43
CA SER A 265 -0.80 4.91 -13.83
C SER A 265 -1.17 5.79 -12.64
N PHE A 266 -0.19 6.18 -11.82
CA PHE A 266 -0.39 7.14 -10.73
C PHE A 266 -0.72 8.54 -11.26
N TYR A 267 -0.09 8.97 -12.36
CA TYR A 267 -0.35 10.26 -13.00
C TYR A 267 -1.74 10.35 -13.65
N ASP A 268 -2.21 9.27 -14.26
CA ASP A 268 -3.51 9.23 -14.94
C ASP A 268 -4.68 9.17 -13.94
N LEU A 269 -4.53 8.52 -12.78
CA LEU A 269 -5.54 8.53 -11.71
C LEU A 269 -5.68 9.89 -11.01
N THR A 270 -4.59 10.67 -10.89
CA THR A 270 -4.59 11.98 -10.22
C THR A 270 -5.09 13.14 -11.08
N LYS A 271 -5.34 12.91 -12.39
CA LYS A 271 -5.98 13.91 -13.28
C LYS A 271 -7.51 13.84 -13.28
N GLY A 272 -8.09 12.81 -12.67
CA GLY A 272 -9.55 12.60 -12.61
C GLY A 272 -10.22 13.08 -11.31
N TYR A 273 -9.46 13.68 -10.39
CA TYR A 273 -9.95 14.27 -9.13
C TYR A 273 -9.52 15.72 -9.01
#